data_AF-A0A524LR16-F1
#
_entry.id   AF-A0A524LR16-F1
#
_cell.length_a   1.000
_cell.length_b   1.000
_cell.length_c   1.000
_cell.angle_alpha   90.00
_cell.angle_beta   90.00
_cell.angle_gamma   90.00
#
_symmetry.space_group_name_H-M   'P 1'
#
loop_
_entity.id
_entity.type
_entity.pdbx_description
1 polymer ?
#
loop_
_entity_poly.entity_id
_entity_poly.type
_entity_poly.pdbx_seq_one_letter_code
_entity_poly.pdbx_strand_id
1 'polypeptide(L)'
;MQKSSYGRNDRLIKEKRHDAYFNASKLSEHTVCIECGALFSNGRWTWKSHPVEVTNSHCPACKRCADNYPAGRIALSGEFFRDHKDEIINFIQNVGNQEKNERPLERIMNIRSERQSARVTTTGIHIARRIGEALSRAYKGDYSFKYLDEDDQIRVTWHR
;
A
#
# COMPACT_ATOMS: atom_id res chain seq x y z
N MET A 1 -13.35 24.59 -46.91
CA MET A 1 -13.95 24.88 -45.58
C MET A 1 -14.17 23.57 -44.85
N GLN A 2 -13.72 23.53 -43.61
CA GLN A 2 -13.58 22.37 -42.74
C GLN A 2 -14.94 21.84 -42.25
N LYS A 3 -15.08 20.53 -42.04
CA LYS A 3 -15.90 19.98 -40.94
C LYS A 3 -15.14 18.83 -40.29
N SER A 4 -14.83 19.05 -39.01
CA SER A 4 -13.97 18.24 -38.17
C SER A 4 -14.65 16.96 -37.67
N SER A 5 -13.81 15.92 -37.57
CA SER A 5 -13.81 14.85 -36.58
C SER A 5 -14.64 15.12 -35.32
N TYR A 6 -15.55 14.19 -35.01
CA TYR A 6 -15.83 13.77 -33.62
C TYR A 6 -16.12 12.27 -33.62
N GLY A 7 -15.05 11.47 -33.57
CA GLY A 7 -15.15 10.07 -33.17
C GLY A 7 -15.62 10.02 -31.71
N ARG A 8 -16.80 9.45 -31.48
CA ARG A 8 -17.27 9.13 -30.13
C ARG A 8 -16.34 8.06 -29.57
N ASN A 9 -15.48 8.46 -28.64
CA ASN A 9 -14.76 7.50 -27.81
C ASN A 9 -15.78 6.85 -26.88
N ASP A 10 -16.21 5.64 -27.22
CA ASP A 10 -16.83 4.71 -26.29
C ASP A 10 -15.79 4.37 -25.20
N ARG A 11 -15.64 5.28 -24.23
CA ARG A 11 -15.02 4.95 -22.95
C ARG A 11 -16.00 4.02 -22.25
N LEU A 12 -15.86 2.73 -22.52
CA LEU A 12 -16.35 1.68 -21.62
C LEU A 12 -15.81 2.04 -20.24
N ILE A 13 -16.67 2.63 -19.41
CA ILE A 13 -16.42 2.84 -17.98
C ILE A 13 -16.35 1.42 -17.42
N LYS A 14 -15.16 0.84 -17.40
CA LYS A 14 -14.92 -0.40 -16.67
C LYS A 14 -15.28 -0.07 -15.23
N GLU A 15 -16.32 -0.74 -14.71
CA GLU A 15 -16.63 -0.68 -13.29
C GLU A 15 -15.34 -1.01 -12.54
N LYS A 16 -14.84 -0.01 -11.80
CA LYS A 16 -13.64 -0.15 -10.99
C LYS A 16 -13.98 -1.25 -9.98
N ARG A 17 -13.39 -2.45 -10.11
CA ARG A 17 -13.58 -3.50 -9.10
C ARG A 17 -13.02 -2.93 -7.80
N HIS A 18 -13.89 -2.71 -6.82
CA HIS A 18 -13.50 -2.27 -5.49
C HIS A 18 -12.55 -3.34 -4.91
N ASP A 19 -11.41 -2.94 -4.35
CA ASP A 19 -10.50 -3.79 -3.59
C ASP A 19 -11.27 -4.84 -2.76
N ALA A 20 -11.07 -6.13 -3.05
CA ALA A 20 -11.75 -7.25 -2.41
C ALA A 20 -11.61 -7.26 -0.88
N TYR A 21 -10.54 -6.65 -0.36
CA TYR A 21 -10.26 -6.55 1.06
C TYR A 21 -10.97 -5.37 1.73
N PHE A 22 -11.48 -4.40 0.97
CA PHE A 22 -12.10 -3.18 1.49
C PHE A 22 -13.62 -3.19 1.30
N ASN A 23 -14.34 -3.74 2.29
CA ASN A 23 -15.81 -3.73 2.34
C ASN A 23 -16.32 -3.10 3.64
N ALA A 24 -16.07 -1.80 3.81
CA ALA A 24 -16.42 -1.06 5.03
C ALA A 24 -17.94 -0.96 5.28
N SER A 25 -18.77 -1.04 4.22
CA SER A 25 -20.24 -0.91 4.31
C SER A 25 -20.94 -2.05 5.06
N LYS A 26 -20.23 -3.14 5.37
CA LYS A 26 -20.77 -4.28 6.14
C LYS A 26 -20.30 -4.32 7.59
N LEU A 27 -19.43 -3.40 8.02
CA LEU A 27 -18.88 -3.41 9.39
C LEU A 27 -19.75 -2.57 10.33
N SER A 28 -20.03 -3.12 11.51
CA SER A 28 -20.66 -2.38 12.61
C SER A 28 -19.70 -1.34 13.17
N GLU A 29 -20.27 -0.24 13.66
CA GLU A 29 -19.51 0.75 14.43
C GLU A 29 -18.89 0.10 15.68
N HIS A 30 -17.71 0.56 16.07
CA HIS A 30 -16.92 -0.01 17.18
C HIS A 30 -16.43 -1.46 16.95
N THR A 31 -16.14 -1.82 15.70
CA THR A 31 -15.47 -3.09 15.39
C THR A 31 -13.97 -3.02 15.68
N VAL A 32 -13.41 -3.94 16.45
CA VAL A 32 -11.96 -4.04 16.71
C VAL A 32 -11.35 -5.20 15.93
N CYS A 33 -10.14 -4.96 15.41
CA CYS A 33 -9.35 -6.01 14.77
C CYS A 33 -8.78 -6.96 15.82
N ILE A 34 -9.14 -8.25 15.76
CA ILE A 34 -8.68 -9.23 16.76
C ILE A 34 -7.16 -9.46 16.76
N GLU A 35 -6.48 -9.15 15.65
CA GLU A 35 -5.06 -9.43 15.49
C GLU A 35 -4.18 -8.22 15.83
N CYS A 36 -4.61 -7.01 15.48
CA CYS A 36 -3.78 -5.81 15.66
C CYS A 36 -4.41 -4.74 16.56
N GLY A 37 -5.66 -4.91 16.98
CA GLY A 37 -6.36 -3.95 17.85
C GLY A 37 -6.86 -2.68 17.17
N ALA A 38 -6.70 -2.51 15.85
CA ALA A 38 -7.23 -1.35 15.14
C ALA A 38 -8.76 -1.28 15.31
N LEU A 39 -9.29 -0.08 15.59
CA LEU A 39 -10.72 0.18 15.77
C LEU A 39 -11.32 0.71 14.46
N PHE A 40 -12.45 0.18 14.04
CA PHE A 40 -13.31 0.74 13.01
C PHE A 40 -14.31 1.70 13.66
N SER A 41 -14.20 2.98 13.32
CA SER A 41 -15.13 4.01 13.77
C SER A 41 -15.28 5.11 12.72
N ASN A 42 -16.51 5.61 12.56
CA ASN A 42 -16.87 6.64 11.57
C ASN A 42 -16.41 6.25 10.15
N GLY A 43 -16.64 4.99 9.77
CA GLY A 43 -16.32 4.47 8.44
C GLY A 43 -14.82 4.24 8.16
N ARG A 44 -13.94 4.37 9.15
CA ARG A 44 -12.48 4.23 8.99
C ARG A 44 -11.83 3.42 10.11
N TRP A 45 -10.70 2.79 9.78
CA TRP A 45 -9.85 2.14 10.77
C TRP A 45 -8.90 3.16 11.42
N THR A 46 -8.76 3.11 12.74
CA THR A 46 -7.95 4.02 13.57
C THR A 46 -7.28 3.28 14.73
N TRP A 47 -6.26 3.89 15.36
CA TRP A 47 -5.61 3.39 16.59
C TRP A 47 -6.23 3.95 17.88
N LYS A 48 -7.38 4.63 17.79
CA LYS A 48 -8.07 5.15 18.98
C LYS A 48 -8.50 4.01 19.91
N SER A 49 -8.62 4.34 21.19
CA SER A 49 -9.27 3.47 22.16
C SER A 49 -10.72 3.23 21.76
N HIS A 50 -11.22 2.05 22.12
CA HIS A 50 -12.58 1.62 21.85
C HIS A 50 -13.44 1.70 23.13
N PRO A 51 -14.78 1.83 23.01
CA PRO A 51 -15.68 1.70 24.15
C PRO A 51 -15.68 0.26 24.71
N VAL A 52 -16.44 0.04 25.79
CA VAL A 52 -16.50 -1.25 26.50
C VAL A 52 -17.11 -2.36 25.64
N GLU A 53 -18.09 -2.02 24.80
CA GLU A 53 -18.73 -2.96 23.89
C GLU A 53 -18.16 -2.81 22.48
N VAL A 54 -17.54 -3.88 21.99
CA VAL A 54 -16.93 -3.93 20.66
C VAL A 54 -17.37 -5.17 19.91
N THR A 55 -17.49 -5.05 18.59
CA THR A 55 -17.59 -6.22 17.72
C THR A 55 -16.18 -6.63 17.30
N ASN A 56 -15.94 -7.93 17.09
CA ASN A 56 -14.63 -8.43 16.68
C ASN A 56 -14.63 -8.83 15.20
N SER A 57 -13.59 -8.44 14.47
CA SER A 57 -13.37 -8.86 13.07
C SER A 57 -11.88 -8.80 12.73
N HIS A 58 -11.48 -9.18 11.51
CA HIS A 58 -10.14 -8.87 11.00
C HIS A 58 -10.18 -7.62 10.12
N CYS A 59 -9.24 -6.71 10.32
CA CYS A 59 -9.10 -5.56 9.44
C CYS A 59 -8.54 -5.98 8.05
N PRO A 60 -8.79 -5.17 7.00
CA PRO A 60 -8.31 -5.46 5.65
C PRO A 60 -6.80 -5.76 5.57
N ALA A 61 -5.98 -5.01 6.32
CA ALA A 61 -4.53 -5.20 6.31
C ALA A 61 -4.09 -6.52 6.93
N CYS A 62 -4.69 -6.93 8.05
CA CYS A 62 -4.43 -8.23 8.67
C CYS A 62 -4.87 -9.39 7.75
N LYS A 63 -6.03 -9.28 7.10
CA LYS A 63 -6.47 -10.26 6.09
C LYS A 63 -5.47 -10.40 4.94
N ARG A 64 -5.00 -9.28 4.37
CA ARG A 64 -3.96 -9.29 3.31
C ARG A 64 -2.66 -9.94 3.77
N CYS A 65 -2.25 -9.69 5.01
CA CYS A 65 -1.07 -10.34 5.60
C CYS A 65 -1.25 -11.85 5.71
N ALA A 66 -2.39 -12.32 6.23
CA ALA A 66 -2.69 -13.74 6.39
C ALA A 66 -2.72 -14.48 5.03
N ASP A 67 -3.31 -13.85 4.02
CA ASP A 67 -3.42 -14.43 2.67
C ASP A 67 -2.15 -14.26 1.82
N ASN A 68 -1.15 -13.52 2.32
CA ASN A 68 0.04 -13.11 1.55
C ASN A 68 -0.32 -12.45 0.20
N TYR A 69 -1.36 -11.61 0.19
CA TYR A 69 -1.90 -10.93 -0.99
C TYR A 69 -1.64 -9.41 -0.95
N PRO A 70 -0.45 -8.95 -1.36
CA PRO A 70 -0.06 -7.55 -1.24
C PRO A 70 -0.77 -6.65 -2.26
N ALA A 71 -1.09 -5.43 -1.83
CA ALA A 71 -1.54 -4.36 -2.73
C ALA A 71 -0.34 -3.68 -3.41
N GLY A 72 0.78 -3.52 -2.71
CA GLY A 72 1.97 -2.87 -3.24
C GLY A 72 3.17 -3.80 -3.30
N ARG A 73 3.94 -3.68 -4.38
CA ARG A 73 5.22 -4.37 -4.58
C ARG A 73 6.28 -3.35 -4.96
N ILE A 74 7.39 -3.32 -4.23
CA ILE A 74 8.51 -2.40 -4.46
C ILE A 74 9.74 -3.25 -4.79
N ALA A 75 10.39 -2.96 -5.91
CA ALA A 75 11.66 -3.55 -6.28
C ALA A 75 12.77 -2.50 -6.14
N LEU A 76 13.82 -2.87 -5.41
CA LEU A 76 15.02 -2.07 -5.16
C LEU A 76 16.22 -2.79 -5.76
N SER A 77 17.09 -2.07 -6.45
CA SER A 77 18.28 -2.65 -7.10
C SER A 77 19.35 -1.60 -7.37
N GLY A 78 20.56 -2.06 -7.68
CA GLY A 78 21.68 -1.21 -8.11
C GLY A 78 22.87 -1.28 -7.16
N GLU A 79 23.98 -0.68 -7.56
CA GLU A 79 25.22 -0.74 -6.80
C GLU A 79 25.13 0.13 -5.54
N PHE A 80 24.51 1.30 -5.63
CA PHE A 80 24.29 2.13 -4.45
C PHE A 80 23.38 1.40 -3.45
N PHE A 81 22.34 0.70 -3.91
CA PHE A 81 21.53 -0.13 -3.02
C PHE A 81 22.37 -1.20 -2.31
N ARG A 82 23.24 -1.90 -3.03
CA ARG A 82 24.13 -2.93 -2.46
C ARG A 82 25.02 -2.34 -1.38
N ASP A 83 25.63 -1.19 -1.65
CA ASP A 83 26.62 -0.57 -0.77
C ASP A 83 25.98 0.12 0.45
N HIS A 84 24.70 0.52 0.35
CA HIS A 84 23.92 1.18 1.41
C HIS A 84 22.71 0.36 1.91
N LYS A 85 22.76 -0.97 1.72
CA LYS A 85 21.62 -1.87 1.91
C LYS A 85 20.90 -1.71 3.25
N ASP A 86 21.63 -1.77 4.36
CA ASP A 86 21.03 -1.76 5.70
C ASP A 86 20.44 -0.39 6.04
N GLU A 87 21.10 0.69 5.61
CA GLU A 87 20.60 2.06 5.74
C GLU A 87 19.26 2.25 5.01
N ILE A 88 19.20 1.80 3.76
CA ILE A 88 17.99 1.90 2.93
C ILE A 88 16.86 1.04 3.51
N ILE A 89 17.14 -0.17 3.98
CA ILE A 89 16.14 -1.04 4.61
C ILE A 89 15.59 -0.38 5.89
N ASN A 90 16.45 0.16 6.74
CA ASN A 90 16.03 0.88 7.95
C ASN A 90 15.19 2.12 7.62
N PHE A 91 15.59 2.89 6.59
CA PHE A 91 14.82 4.02 6.10
C PHE A 91 13.40 3.62 5.66
N ILE A 92 13.28 2.53 4.90
CA ILE A 92 11.98 2.00 4.46
C ILE A 92 11.12 1.58 5.65
N GLN A 93 11.70 0.87 6.63
CA GLN A 93 10.99 0.48 7.85
C GLN A 93 10.47 1.70 8.62
N ASN A 94 11.28 2.75 8.74
CA ASN A 94 10.89 4.00 9.40
C ASN A 94 9.72 4.69 8.69
N VAL A 95 9.79 4.82 7.36
CA VAL A 95 8.67 5.35 6.56
C VAL A 95 7.42 4.49 6.75
N GLY A 96 7.56 3.17 6.73
CA GLY A 96 6.42 2.27 6.91
C GLY A 96 5.81 2.31 8.30
N ASN A 97 6.62 2.47 9.35
CA ASN A 97 6.14 2.63 10.72
C ASN A 97 5.43 3.98 10.91
N GLN A 98 5.95 5.05 10.31
CA GLN A 98 5.26 6.35 10.29
C GLN A 98 3.90 6.23 9.61
N GLU A 99 3.83 5.59 8.43
CA GLU A 99 2.55 5.37 7.73
C GLU A 99 1.58 4.57 8.58
N LYS A 100 2.04 3.48 9.17
CA LYS A 100 1.19 2.63 10.00
C LYS A 100 0.58 3.42 11.14
N ASN A 101 1.35 4.28 11.82
CA ASN A 101 0.87 5.07 12.95
C ASN A 101 -0.22 6.08 12.56
N GLU A 102 -0.15 6.63 11.35
CA GLU A 102 -1.16 7.57 10.84
C GLU A 102 -2.36 6.83 10.21
N ARG A 103 -2.09 5.71 9.53
CA ARG A 103 -3.02 4.97 8.67
C ARG A 103 -2.92 3.48 8.98
N PRO A 104 -3.79 2.95 9.85
CA PRO A 104 -3.67 1.57 10.33
C PRO A 104 -3.66 0.50 9.25
N LEU A 105 -4.18 0.77 8.04
CA LEU A 105 -4.25 -0.20 6.95
C LEU A 105 -3.04 -0.14 6.00
N GLU A 106 -2.19 0.88 6.13
CA GLU A 106 -1.02 1.09 5.29
C GLU A 106 0.21 0.54 6.02
N ARG A 107 0.63 -0.70 5.67
CA ARG A 107 1.68 -1.44 6.37
C ARG A 107 2.66 -2.09 5.40
N ILE A 108 3.91 -2.21 5.83
CA ILE A 108 4.86 -3.15 5.23
C ILE A 108 4.46 -4.55 5.69
N MET A 109 4.29 -5.46 4.72
CA MET A 109 4.01 -6.88 4.97
C MET A 109 5.31 -7.68 5.11
N ASN A 110 6.28 -7.41 4.25
CA ASN A 110 7.54 -8.15 4.21
C ASN A 110 8.63 -7.33 3.51
N ILE A 111 9.88 -7.55 3.91
CA ILE A 111 11.08 -7.08 3.23
C ILE A 111 11.97 -8.29 3.02
N ARG A 112 12.18 -8.69 1.77
CA ARG A 112 13.12 -9.74 1.39
C ARG A 112 14.30 -9.11 0.70
N SER A 113 15.49 -9.28 1.26
CA SER A 113 16.71 -8.73 0.68
C SER A 113 17.63 -9.83 0.15
N GLU A 114 18.20 -9.58 -1.01
CA GLU A 114 19.21 -10.42 -1.67
C GLU A 114 20.55 -9.67 -1.64
N ARG A 115 21.59 -10.16 -2.34
CA ARG A 115 22.92 -9.50 -2.35
C ARG A 115 22.89 -8.10 -2.97
N GLN A 116 22.15 -7.90 -4.05
CA GLN A 116 22.16 -6.65 -4.84
C GLN A 116 20.76 -6.06 -5.06
N SER A 117 19.74 -6.63 -4.42
CA SER A 117 18.36 -6.23 -4.60
C SER A 117 17.56 -6.45 -3.33
N ALA A 118 16.39 -5.83 -3.26
CA ALA A 118 15.38 -6.17 -2.27
C ALA A 118 13.98 -6.02 -2.86
N ARG A 119 13.06 -6.82 -2.31
CA ARG A 119 11.63 -6.75 -2.60
C ARG A 119 10.89 -6.42 -1.31
N VAL A 120 10.06 -5.38 -1.38
CA VAL A 120 9.15 -4.99 -0.29
C VAL A 120 7.72 -5.21 -0.75
N THR A 121 6.90 -5.76 0.12
CA THR A 121 5.46 -5.93 -0.12
C THR A 121 4.67 -5.15 0.91
N THR A 122 3.54 -4.56 0.51
CA THR A 122 2.73 -3.70 1.38
C THR A 122 1.24 -4.02 1.26
N THR A 123 0.50 -3.76 2.35
CA THR A 123 -0.94 -3.98 2.42
C THR A 123 -1.77 -2.93 1.67
N GLY A 124 -1.19 -1.75 1.42
CA GLY A 124 -1.84 -0.66 0.68
C GLY A 124 -0.97 -0.12 -0.45
N ILE A 125 -1.62 0.51 -1.43
CA ILE A 125 -0.94 1.14 -2.57
C ILE A 125 -0.29 2.47 -2.19
N HIS A 126 -0.82 3.17 -1.19
CA HIS A 126 -0.34 4.49 -0.82
C HIS A 126 0.99 4.42 -0.09
N ILE A 127 1.19 3.48 0.84
CA ILE A 127 2.49 3.26 1.48
C ILE A 127 3.56 2.84 0.47
N ALA A 128 3.23 2.00 -0.52
CA ALA A 128 4.21 1.61 -1.55
C ALA A 128 4.69 2.81 -2.35
N ARG A 129 3.76 3.66 -2.78
CA ARG A 129 4.08 4.92 -3.45
C ARG A 129 4.89 5.85 -2.54
N ARG A 130 4.48 6.03 -1.29
CA ARG A 130 5.16 6.92 -0.33
C ARG A 130 6.60 6.46 -0.05
N ILE A 131 6.84 5.16 0.08
CA ILE A 131 8.20 4.60 0.20
C ILE A 131 9.03 4.93 -1.03
N GLY A 132 8.53 4.67 -2.23
CA GLY A 132 9.28 4.94 -3.47
C GLY A 132 9.60 6.42 -3.67
N GLU A 133 8.63 7.31 -3.41
CA GLU A 133 8.85 8.76 -3.45
C GLU A 133 9.84 9.22 -2.37
N ALA A 134 9.77 8.65 -1.15
CA ALA A 134 10.70 8.97 -0.08
C ALA A 134 12.15 8.56 -0.43
N LEU A 135 12.32 7.37 -1.02
CA LEU A 135 13.62 6.90 -1.52
C LEU A 135 14.17 7.84 -2.61
N SER A 136 13.36 8.18 -3.62
CA SER A 136 13.78 9.10 -4.68
C SER A 136 14.17 10.49 -4.14
N ARG A 137 13.42 11.00 -3.15
CA ARG A 137 13.76 12.29 -2.51
C ARG A 137 15.08 12.23 -1.75
N ALA A 138 15.26 11.22 -0.90
CA ALA A 138 16.41 11.07 -0.01
C ALA A 138 17.69 10.65 -0.74
N TYR A 139 17.60 9.67 -1.64
CA TYR A 139 18.74 9.00 -2.25
C TYR A 139 18.86 9.21 -3.76
N LYS A 140 17.96 9.98 -4.39
CA LYS A 140 17.91 10.15 -5.86
C LYS A 140 17.75 8.79 -6.57
N GLY A 141 18.19 8.67 -7.81
CA GLY A 141 18.07 7.44 -8.60
C GLY A 141 16.78 7.36 -9.41
N ASP A 142 16.69 6.30 -10.22
CA ASP A 142 15.60 6.09 -11.16
C ASP A 142 14.39 5.50 -10.43
N TYR A 143 13.32 6.28 -10.37
CA TYR A 143 12.07 5.92 -9.71
C TYR A 143 10.92 5.85 -10.72
N SER A 144 10.14 4.77 -10.66
CA SER A 144 8.92 4.64 -11.46
C SER A 144 7.86 3.85 -10.71
N PHE A 145 6.59 4.03 -11.10
CA PHE A 145 5.50 3.19 -10.60
C PHE A 145 4.42 2.96 -11.67
N LYS A 146 3.67 1.87 -11.52
CA LYS A 146 2.53 1.52 -12.35
C LYS A 146 1.40 1.00 -11.49
N TYR A 147 0.18 1.47 -11.73
CA TYR A 147 -1.04 0.86 -11.19
C TYR A 147 -1.48 -0.29 -12.09
N LEU A 148 -2.03 -1.34 -11.49
CA LEU A 148 -2.62 -2.47 -12.20
C LEU A 148 -4.13 -2.41 -11.99
N ASP A 149 -4.87 -2.14 -13.07
CA ASP A 149 -6.29 -1.79 -13.04
C ASP A 149 -7.22 -2.91 -12.55
N GLU A 150 -6.75 -4.16 -12.52
CA GLU A 150 -7.60 -5.32 -12.22
C GLU A 150 -7.70 -5.65 -10.71
N ASP A 151 -6.78 -5.15 -9.88
CA ASP A 151 -6.64 -5.60 -8.47
C ASP A 151 -6.35 -4.48 -7.46
N ASP A 152 -6.50 -3.20 -7.83
CA ASP A 152 -6.06 -2.06 -7.00
C ASP A 152 -4.62 -2.27 -6.49
N GLN A 153 -3.73 -2.73 -7.38
CA GLN A 153 -2.33 -3.02 -7.08
C GLN A 153 -1.39 -1.95 -7.63
N ILE A 154 -0.24 -1.78 -6.98
CA ILE A 154 0.85 -0.91 -7.46
C ILE A 154 2.16 -1.68 -7.52
N ARG A 155 2.92 -1.46 -8.60
CA ARG A 155 4.33 -1.84 -8.70
C ARG A 155 5.17 -0.58 -8.70
N VAL A 156 6.17 -0.57 -7.82
CA VAL A 156 7.13 0.52 -7.67
C VAL A 156 8.52 -0.04 -7.95
N THR A 157 9.33 0.71 -8.69
CA THR A 157 10.73 0.38 -8.94
C THR A 157 11.59 1.55 -8.52
N TRP A 158 12.69 1.26 -7.84
CA TRP A 158 13.74 2.22 -7.56
C TRP A 158 15.10 1.57 -7.86
N HIS A 159 15.93 2.28 -8.62
CA HIS A 159 17.25 1.79 -9.03
C HIS A 159 18.32 2.85 -8.79
N ARG A 160 19.38 2.45 -8.08
CA ARG A 160 20.60 3.23 -7.89
C ARG A 160 21.76 2.34 -7.43
#